data_AF-A0A4R1JT44-F1
#
_entry.id   AF-A0A4R1JT44-F1
#
_cell.length_a   1.000
_cell.length_b   1.000
_cell.length_c   1.000
_cell.angle_alpha   90.00
_cell.angle_beta   90.00
_cell.angle_gamma   90.00
#
_symmetry.space_group_name_H-M   'P 1'
#
loop_
_entity.id
_entity.type
_entity.pdbx_description
1 polymer ?
#
loop_
_entity_poly.entity_id
_entity_poly.type
_entity_poly.pdbx_seq_one_letter_code
_entity_poly.pdbx_strand_id
1 'polypeptide(L)'
;MKKALLIVLVLLFQYSFSKPITETQKLAATCKVWGFLKFYHPNVTDGSKNWDEQLFQILPKVEEAQTAEAFSLVIENWIVSLGEVKKYEAARSTVKKESFDKNFDLSWISKNDLFSKSLSKKLKFIEENRIQGKQFYYISDPYIKVQNEVKYPDFKWSDKNLRLLALFRYWNQMEYFFPYKYKMDENWDTVLIEMLPRFIAPESEKDFVLAMREISIKLDDTHASTQTNKMFDYFGDKFTPFDVVFIDNKAVVVNLKNDSLAKVDDIRIGDVITKVEGKTVENLINENLKYAEGSNRPAILKNIYWAVFNGKTETFEIEFNRNNNTLVKTIKRYKYQNLKIQYKDEEKWKLLEGNIGYIDVESINKDELPAVMEQFKNTKAIVFDARKYPQEPNIEEDIAQYLYPEEKAYAKFIDVDLTYPGKFTWREDQKTGKTNPDYYKGKVIILENEKTQSHGEHLVMCLQAAPNATIIGSQTAGADGGVCKYEIIKGYPTIFTGFGIFYPNRKETQRVGIIPDIEVKPTILGVQQGKDEVLDRAILFAKNGK
;
A
#
# COMPACT_ATOMS: atom_id res chain seq x y z
N MET A 1 50.32 -43.47 31.42
CA MET A 1 49.22 -43.81 30.48
C MET A 1 47.86 -43.21 30.84
N LYS A 2 47.43 -43.17 32.12
CA LYS A 2 46.10 -42.61 32.49
C LYS A 2 45.91 -41.09 32.27
N LYS A 3 46.97 -40.27 32.36
CA LYS A 3 46.89 -38.81 32.12
C LYS A 3 46.85 -38.42 30.64
N ALA A 4 47.46 -39.22 29.76
CA ALA A 4 47.41 -38.99 28.31
C ALA A 4 46.05 -39.34 27.71
N LEU A 5 45.37 -40.37 28.25
CA LEU A 5 44.03 -40.77 27.81
C LEU A 5 42.95 -39.72 28.15
N LEU A 6 43.12 -39.00 29.27
CA LEU A 6 42.18 -37.96 29.71
C LEU A 6 42.28 -36.69 28.84
N ILE A 7 43.49 -36.34 28.38
CA ILE A 7 43.71 -35.20 27.48
C ILE A 7 43.15 -35.49 26.08
N VAL A 8 43.26 -36.73 25.60
CA VAL A 8 42.64 -37.16 24.32
C VAL A 8 41.11 -37.17 24.42
N LEU A 9 40.53 -37.56 25.57
CA LEU A 9 39.08 -37.51 25.77
C LEU A 9 38.54 -36.06 25.88
N VAL A 10 39.28 -35.14 26.50
CA VAL A 10 38.87 -33.72 26.58
C VAL A 10 39.02 -33.02 25.23
N LEU A 11 40.01 -33.39 24.40
CA LEU A 11 40.15 -32.87 23.03
C LEU A 11 39.09 -33.43 22.05
N LEU A 12 38.58 -34.64 22.28
CA LEU A 12 37.49 -35.22 21.47
C LEU A 12 36.10 -34.64 21.79
N PHE A 13 35.93 -33.99 22.95
CA PHE A 13 34.70 -33.28 23.32
C PHE A 13 34.75 -31.76 23.10
N GLN A 14 35.83 -31.24 22.49
CA GLN A 14 35.91 -29.85 22.02
C GLN A 14 35.47 -29.65 20.56
N TYR A 15 34.78 -30.64 19.95
CA TYR A 15 33.84 -30.29 18.90
C TYR A 15 32.75 -29.43 19.54
N SER A 16 33.02 -28.12 19.56
CA SER A 16 32.00 -27.10 19.71
C SER A 16 30.95 -27.45 18.68
N PHE A 17 29.85 -28.05 19.13
CA PHE A 17 28.65 -28.18 18.32
C PHE A 17 28.20 -26.75 18.07
N SER A 18 28.76 -26.13 17.02
CA SER A 18 28.22 -24.89 16.46
C SER A 18 26.76 -25.18 16.20
N LYS A 19 25.88 -24.32 16.72
CA LYS A 19 24.45 -24.45 16.50
C LYS A 19 24.21 -24.55 14.99
N PRO A 20 23.53 -25.61 14.51
CA PRO A 20 23.25 -25.73 13.08
C PRO A 20 22.44 -24.52 12.63
N ILE A 21 22.87 -23.90 11.54
CA ILE A 21 22.19 -22.74 10.96
C ILE A 21 21.15 -23.22 9.95
N THR A 22 19.94 -22.68 10.02
CA THR A 22 18.85 -23.12 9.13
C THR A 22 18.97 -22.51 7.74
N GLU A 23 18.39 -23.17 6.72
CA GLU A 23 18.33 -22.62 5.36
C GLU A 23 17.64 -21.24 5.33
N THR A 24 16.56 -21.07 6.09
CA THR A 24 15.85 -19.78 6.23
C THR A 24 16.74 -18.68 6.79
N GLN A 25 17.51 -18.95 7.85
CA GLN A 25 18.45 -17.96 8.41
C GLN A 25 19.53 -17.56 7.39
N LYS A 26 20.08 -18.53 6.66
CA LYS A 26 21.07 -18.28 5.61
C LYS A 26 20.50 -17.44 4.49
N LEU A 27 19.32 -17.79 3.96
CA LEU A 27 18.68 -17.06 2.87
C LEU A 27 18.22 -15.66 3.30
N ALA A 28 17.73 -15.48 4.52
CA ALA A 28 17.37 -14.17 5.03
C ALA A 28 18.60 -13.25 5.12
N ALA A 29 19.71 -13.75 5.67
CA ALA A 29 20.95 -13.00 5.73
C ALA A 29 21.49 -12.67 4.32
N THR A 30 21.45 -13.63 3.40
CA THR A 30 21.83 -13.42 1.99
C THR A 30 20.92 -12.39 1.30
N CYS A 31 19.61 -12.40 1.54
CA CYS A 31 18.66 -11.42 1.01
C CYS A 31 19.06 -9.99 1.41
N LYS A 32 19.34 -9.78 2.70
CA LYS A 32 19.75 -8.48 3.24
C LYS A 32 21.08 -8.01 2.65
N VAL A 33 22.08 -8.90 2.58
CA VAL A 33 23.38 -8.59 1.97
C VAL A 33 23.24 -8.29 0.47
N TRP A 34 22.49 -9.11 -0.27
CA TRP A 34 22.31 -8.92 -1.71
C TRP A 34 21.69 -7.56 -2.05
N GLY A 35 20.63 -7.15 -1.34
CA GLY A 35 20.01 -5.84 -1.59
C GLY A 35 20.82 -4.67 -1.03
N PHE A 36 21.49 -4.84 0.11
CA PHE A 36 22.45 -3.85 0.59
C PHE A 36 23.52 -3.57 -0.48
N LEU A 37 24.16 -4.61 -1.00
CA LEU A 37 25.17 -4.46 -2.05
C LEU A 37 24.57 -3.87 -3.34
N LYS A 38 23.34 -4.25 -3.71
CA LYS A 38 22.61 -3.71 -4.87
C LYS A 38 22.53 -2.18 -4.86
N PHE A 39 22.30 -1.59 -3.69
CA PHE A 39 22.02 -0.16 -3.56
C PHE A 39 23.19 0.65 -2.97
N TYR A 40 24.17 0.00 -2.34
CA TYR A 40 25.30 0.67 -1.68
C TYR A 40 26.66 0.41 -2.33
N HIS A 41 26.89 -0.74 -2.97
CA HIS A 41 28.23 -1.10 -3.43
C HIS A 41 28.56 -0.42 -4.77
N PRO A 42 29.59 0.46 -4.86
CA PRO A 42 29.85 1.25 -6.07
C PRO A 42 30.04 0.42 -7.34
N ASN A 43 30.72 -0.74 -7.25
CA ASN A 43 30.94 -1.63 -8.40
C ASN A 43 29.74 -2.54 -8.74
N VAL A 44 28.60 -2.34 -8.07
CA VAL A 44 27.31 -3.01 -8.35
C VAL A 44 26.31 -1.98 -8.85
N THR A 45 26.24 -0.83 -8.17
CA THR A 45 25.35 0.30 -8.50
C THR A 45 25.62 0.93 -9.87
N ASP A 46 26.75 0.62 -10.51
CA ASP A 46 27.09 1.07 -11.87
C ASP A 46 26.41 0.24 -12.98
N GLY A 47 25.81 -0.91 -12.65
CA GLY A 47 25.17 -1.80 -13.60
C GLY A 47 26.12 -2.62 -14.48
N SER A 48 27.42 -2.62 -14.18
CA SER A 48 28.44 -3.36 -14.94
C SER A 48 28.30 -4.88 -14.84
N LYS A 49 27.55 -5.36 -13.85
CA LYS A 49 27.33 -6.79 -13.57
C LYS A 49 25.84 -7.08 -13.60
N ASN A 50 25.47 -8.24 -14.16
CA ASN A 50 24.12 -8.76 -13.95
C ASN A 50 23.99 -9.22 -12.49
N TRP A 51 23.35 -8.40 -11.67
CA TRP A 51 23.28 -8.61 -10.22
C TRP A 51 22.40 -9.78 -9.80
N ASP A 52 21.44 -10.17 -10.63
CA ASP A 52 20.63 -11.35 -10.38
C ASP A 52 21.42 -12.63 -10.67
N GLU A 53 22.24 -12.65 -11.73
CA GLU A 53 23.16 -13.77 -12.00
C GLU A 53 24.18 -13.96 -10.87
N GLN A 54 24.67 -12.87 -10.27
CA GLN A 54 25.53 -12.94 -9.08
C GLN A 54 24.82 -13.63 -7.89
N LEU A 55 23.52 -13.38 -7.71
CA LEU A 55 22.71 -14.10 -6.71
C LEU A 55 22.66 -15.59 -7.03
N PHE A 56 22.37 -15.95 -8.27
CA PHE A 56 22.25 -17.37 -8.66
C PHE A 56 23.57 -18.13 -8.50
N GLN A 57 24.72 -17.46 -8.67
CA GLN A 57 26.03 -18.04 -8.45
C GLN A 57 26.37 -18.24 -6.96
N ILE A 58 25.86 -17.39 -6.07
CA ILE A 58 26.17 -17.46 -4.63
C ILE A 58 25.24 -18.41 -3.86
N LEU A 59 23.98 -18.57 -4.30
CA LEU A 59 22.98 -19.38 -3.62
C LEU A 59 23.43 -20.83 -3.34
N PRO A 60 24.02 -21.59 -4.30
CA PRO A 60 24.51 -22.94 -4.02
C PRO A 60 25.60 -23.00 -2.93
N LYS A 61 26.52 -22.03 -2.93
CA LYS A 61 27.60 -21.95 -1.91
C LYS A 61 27.02 -21.63 -0.52
N VAL A 62 25.97 -20.81 -0.47
CA VAL A 62 25.22 -20.53 0.76
C VAL A 62 24.50 -21.79 1.24
N GLU A 63 23.91 -22.57 0.34
CA GLU A 63 23.24 -23.83 0.67
C GLU A 63 24.20 -24.85 1.28
N GLU A 64 25.42 -24.96 0.74
CA GLU A 64 26.48 -25.85 1.24
C GLU A 64 27.04 -25.45 2.63
N ALA A 65 27.02 -24.16 2.98
CA ALA A 65 27.56 -23.68 4.25
C ALA A 65 26.76 -24.21 5.46
N GLN A 66 27.40 -24.99 6.33
CA GLN A 66 26.76 -25.64 7.50
C GLN A 66 26.94 -24.88 8.82
N THR A 67 27.88 -23.93 8.88
CA THR A 67 28.17 -23.12 10.10
C THR A 67 28.16 -21.63 9.79
N ALA A 68 28.04 -20.81 10.83
CA ALA A 68 28.08 -19.36 10.72
C ALA A 68 29.41 -18.88 10.10
N GLU A 69 30.53 -19.49 10.47
CA GLU A 69 31.85 -19.17 9.94
C GLU A 69 31.96 -19.49 8.44
N ALA A 70 31.48 -20.67 8.04
CA ALA A 70 31.46 -21.06 6.63
C ALA A 70 30.58 -20.13 5.80
N PHE A 71 29.39 -19.80 6.32
CA PHE A 71 28.49 -18.84 5.68
C PHE A 71 29.14 -17.46 5.55
N SER A 72 29.70 -16.93 6.63
CA SER A 72 30.36 -15.62 6.63
C SER A 72 31.51 -15.57 5.62
N LEU A 73 32.28 -16.65 5.49
CA LEU A 73 33.38 -16.74 4.55
C LEU A 73 32.88 -16.72 3.09
N VAL A 74 31.77 -17.41 2.79
CA VAL A 74 31.14 -17.38 1.47
C VAL A 74 30.77 -15.95 1.07
N ILE A 75 30.09 -15.22 1.97
CA ILE A 75 29.68 -13.83 1.72
C ILE A 75 30.89 -12.89 1.62
N GLU A 76 31.89 -13.06 2.48
CA GLU A 76 33.09 -12.23 2.47
C GLU A 76 33.88 -12.38 1.17
N ASN A 77 34.04 -13.63 0.68
CA ASN A 77 34.68 -13.90 -0.61
C ASN A 77 33.88 -13.32 -1.77
N TRP A 78 32.54 -13.35 -1.70
CA TRP A 78 31.70 -12.73 -2.71
C TRP A 78 31.92 -11.22 -2.76
N ILE A 79 31.89 -10.52 -1.62
CA ILE A 79 32.18 -9.07 -1.54
C ILE A 79 33.57 -8.76 -2.12
N VAL A 80 34.60 -9.55 -1.78
CA VAL A 80 35.95 -9.36 -2.32
C VAL A 80 35.98 -9.51 -3.84
N SER A 81 35.22 -10.45 -4.41
CA SER A 81 35.16 -10.65 -5.87
C SER A 81 34.50 -9.48 -6.63
N LEU A 82 33.77 -8.60 -5.95
CA LEU A 82 33.18 -7.40 -6.57
C LEU A 82 34.19 -6.28 -6.82
N GLY A 83 35.43 -6.45 -6.34
CA GLY A 83 36.52 -5.48 -6.47
C GLY A 83 36.59 -4.51 -5.29
N GLU A 84 37.70 -3.77 -5.24
CA GLU A 84 37.97 -2.82 -4.16
C GLU A 84 36.98 -1.64 -4.19
N VAL A 85 36.50 -1.26 -3.01
CA VAL A 85 35.71 -0.04 -2.79
C VAL A 85 36.69 1.06 -2.42
N LYS A 86 36.79 2.09 -3.25
CA LYS A 86 37.65 3.24 -2.95
C LYS A 86 37.06 4.04 -1.81
N LYS A 87 37.94 4.58 -0.95
CA LYS A 87 37.51 5.54 0.07
C LYS A 87 36.86 6.74 -0.61
N TYR A 88 35.65 7.07 -0.20
CA TYR A 88 34.84 8.13 -0.80
C TYR A 88 34.75 9.30 0.18
N GLU A 89 35.27 10.46 -0.22
CA GLU A 89 35.04 11.72 0.50
C GLU A 89 33.70 12.30 0.04
N ALA A 90 32.63 11.92 0.74
CA ALA A 90 31.29 12.43 0.45
C ALA A 90 31.28 13.97 0.52
N ALA A 91 30.83 14.61 -0.57
CA ALA A 91 30.55 16.03 -0.56
C ALA A 91 29.44 16.27 0.47
N ARG A 92 29.73 17.06 1.52
CA ARG A 92 28.69 17.48 2.45
C ARG A 92 27.68 18.31 1.65
N SER A 93 26.44 17.84 1.55
CA SER A 93 25.35 18.64 0.99
C SER A 93 25.33 20.00 1.68
N THR A 94 25.35 21.08 0.89
CA THR A 94 25.19 22.44 1.39
C THR A 94 23.75 22.73 1.80
N VAL A 95 22.79 21.90 1.37
CA VAL A 95 21.39 21.96 1.75
C VAL A 95 21.16 21.05 2.95
N LYS A 96 20.88 21.66 4.11
CA LYS A 96 20.52 20.96 5.33
C LYS A 96 19.05 20.55 5.26
N LYS A 97 18.77 19.38 4.68
CA LYS A 97 17.45 18.76 4.77
C LYS A 97 17.29 18.12 6.15
N GLU A 98 16.10 18.26 6.73
CA GLU A 98 15.80 17.58 7.98
C GLU A 98 15.55 16.09 7.74
N SER A 99 16.25 15.22 8.49
CA SER A 99 16.14 13.77 8.32
C SER A 99 14.87 13.20 8.94
N PHE A 100 14.42 12.09 8.35
CA PHE A 100 13.39 11.21 8.87
C PHE A 100 13.94 9.79 8.89
N ASP A 101 14.45 9.37 10.05
CA ASP A 101 15.22 8.11 10.16
C ASP A 101 14.40 6.94 10.75
N LYS A 102 13.07 7.08 10.93
CA LYS A 102 12.24 6.01 11.54
C LYS A 102 12.25 4.68 10.76
N ASN A 103 12.53 4.72 9.45
CA ASN A 103 12.60 3.54 8.59
C ASN A 103 14.01 2.93 8.50
N PHE A 104 15.03 3.60 9.00
CA PHE A 104 16.41 3.24 8.74
C PHE A 104 16.96 2.28 9.79
N ASP A 105 17.31 1.05 9.38
CA ASP A 105 17.99 0.08 10.24
C ASP A 105 19.04 -0.76 9.48
N LEU A 106 20.31 -0.42 9.70
CA LEU A 106 21.45 -1.24 9.26
C LEU A 106 22.17 -1.94 10.44
N SER A 107 21.54 -1.98 11.62
CA SER A 107 22.15 -2.58 12.82
C SER A 107 22.38 -4.08 12.69
N TRP A 108 21.63 -4.74 11.79
CA TRP A 108 21.83 -6.14 11.42
C TRP A 108 23.24 -6.45 10.90
N ILE A 109 23.95 -5.49 10.32
CA ILE A 109 25.34 -5.66 9.89
C ILE A 109 26.24 -6.07 11.06
N SER A 110 25.94 -5.57 12.26
CA SER A 110 26.72 -5.82 13.48
C SER A 110 26.11 -6.83 14.44
N LYS A 111 24.81 -7.11 14.31
CA LYS A 111 24.03 -7.94 15.26
C LYS A 111 23.69 -9.34 14.72
N ASN A 112 24.00 -9.65 13.47
CA ASN A 112 23.68 -10.95 12.89
C ASN A 112 24.69 -12.00 13.32
N ASP A 113 24.21 -13.06 14.00
CA ASP A 113 25.04 -14.15 14.51
C ASP A 113 25.75 -14.96 13.40
N LEU A 114 25.32 -14.83 12.14
CA LEU A 114 25.98 -15.45 10.99
C LEU A 114 27.19 -14.67 10.49
N PHE A 115 27.43 -13.44 10.97
CA PHE A 115 28.45 -12.57 10.42
C PHE A 115 29.71 -12.54 11.29
N SER A 116 30.85 -12.80 10.66
CA SER A 116 32.14 -12.55 11.29
C SER A 116 32.35 -11.05 11.50
N LYS A 117 33.18 -10.69 12.49
CA LYS A 117 33.63 -9.29 12.69
C LYS A 117 34.27 -8.70 11.43
N SER A 118 34.95 -9.52 10.62
CA SER A 118 35.55 -9.09 9.35
C SER A 118 34.49 -8.71 8.33
N LEU A 119 33.48 -9.58 8.14
CA LEU A 119 32.36 -9.32 7.24
C LEU A 119 31.60 -8.05 7.64
N SER A 120 31.24 -7.90 8.92
CA SER A 120 30.58 -6.69 9.42
C SER A 120 31.38 -5.42 9.13
N LYS A 121 32.71 -5.47 9.31
CA LYS A 121 33.60 -4.33 9.01
C LYS A 121 33.61 -3.98 7.52
N LYS A 122 33.60 -4.97 6.63
CA LYS A 122 33.55 -4.74 5.18
C LYS A 122 32.22 -4.10 4.74
N LEU A 123 31.10 -4.62 5.25
CA LEU A 123 29.78 -4.05 4.97
C LEU A 123 29.66 -2.60 5.47
N LYS A 124 30.13 -2.33 6.68
CA LYS A 124 30.16 -0.96 7.22
C LYS A 124 31.08 -0.03 6.41
N PHE A 125 32.22 -0.53 5.96
CA PHE A 125 33.09 0.23 5.07
C PHE A 125 32.39 0.58 3.74
N ILE A 126 31.58 -0.34 3.18
CA ILE A 126 30.76 -0.05 1.99
C ILE A 126 29.69 1.01 2.29
N GLU A 127 29.00 0.92 3.44
CA GLU A 127 28.00 1.91 3.86
C GLU A 127 28.59 3.34 3.94
N GLU A 128 29.76 3.45 4.58
CA GLU A 128 30.48 4.71 4.77
C GLU A 128 31.04 5.29 3.46
N ASN A 129 31.31 4.42 2.46
CA ASN A 129 31.91 4.79 1.18
C ASN A 129 30.97 4.54 -0.02
N ARG A 130 29.65 4.56 0.23
CA ARG A 130 28.61 4.38 -0.78
C ARG A 130 28.63 5.50 -1.81
N ILE A 131 28.16 5.20 -3.02
CA ILE A 131 28.04 6.20 -4.08
C ILE A 131 26.87 7.17 -3.80
N GLN A 132 27.08 8.48 -4.01
CA GLN A 132 26.03 9.52 -3.93
C GLN A 132 25.61 10.04 -5.32
N GLY A 133 26.19 9.50 -6.38
CA GLY A 133 25.98 9.90 -7.78
C GLY A 133 24.97 9.01 -8.51
N LYS A 134 25.22 8.78 -9.80
CA LYS A 134 24.33 8.00 -10.68
C LYS A 134 24.11 6.58 -10.15
N GLN A 135 22.85 6.17 -10.08
CA GLN A 135 22.41 4.85 -9.64
C GLN A 135 21.80 4.08 -10.81
N PHE A 136 22.17 2.81 -10.98
CA PHE A 136 21.66 1.98 -12.07
C PHE A 136 20.23 1.49 -11.81
N TYR A 137 19.89 1.14 -10.57
CA TYR A 137 18.62 0.45 -10.25
C TYR A 137 17.45 1.38 -9.92
N TYR A 138 17.69 2.67 -9.71
CA TYR A 138 16.63 3.62 -9.38
C TYR A 138 16.99 5.05 -9.79
N ILE A 139 15.94 5.87 -9.96
CA ILE A 139 16.00 7.32 -10.21
C ILE A 139 14.91 8.05 -9.43
N SER A 140 14.97 9.38 -9.45
CA SER A 140 13.86 10.27 -9.06
C SER A 140 13.12 10.74 -10.32
N ASP A 141 11.85 10.38 -10.49
CA ASP A 141 11.01 10.79 -11.62
C ASP A 141 9.50 10.52 -11.34
N PRO A 142 8.73 11.47 -10.77
CA PRO A 142 9.18 12.64 -10.00
C PRO A 142 9.67 12.28 -8.59
N TYR A 143 9.31 11.09 -8.09
CA TYR A 143 9.77 10.47 -6.85
C TYR A 143 10.46 9.13 -7.16
N ILE A 144 10.69 8.26 -6.17
CA ILE A 144 11.38 6.98 -6.38
C ILE A 144 10.77 6.17 -7.52
N LYS A 145 11.63 5.75 -8.45
CA LYS A 145 11.30 4.87 -9.57
C LYS A 145 12.36 3.80 -9.72
N VAL A 146 11.97 2.55 -9.54
CA VAL A 146 12.82 1.39 -9.78
C VAL A 146 12.97 1.16 -11.29
N GLN A 147 14.18 0.86 -11.75
CA GLN A 147 14.48 0.66 -13.16
C GLN A 147 15.56 -0.40 -13.37
N ASN A 148 15.71 -0.82 -14.63
CA ASN A 148 16.77 -1.74 -15.07
C ASN A 148 16.77 -3.11 -14.35
N GLU A 149 15.62 -3.53 -13.82
CA GLU A 149 15.42 -4.92 -13.41
C GLU A 149 15.34 -5.81 -14.66
N VAL A 150 16.02 -6.96 -14.61
CA VAL A 150 15.93 -7.98 -15.66
C VAL A 150 14.50 -8.53 -15.67
N LYS A 151 13.90 -8.59 -16.86
CA LYS A 151 12.46 -8.88 -17.02
C LYS A 151 12.11 -10.38 -16.92
N TYR A 152 13.06 -11.28 -17.17
CA TYR A 152 12.84 -12.75 -17.22
C TYR A 152 11.58 -13.15 -18.01
N PRO A 153 11.56 -12.98 -19.35
CA PRO A 153 10.37 -13.24 -20.16
C PRO A 153 9.84 -14.68 -20.04
N ASP A 154 10.74 -15.64 -19.80
CA ASP A 154 10.43 -17.06 -19.62
C ASP A 154 10.36 -17.46 -18.13
N PHE A 155 9.87 -16.56 -17.26
CA PHE A 155 9.71 -16.84 -15.84
C PHE A 155 8.89 -18.13 -15.61
N LYS A 156 9.46 -19.06 -14.83
CA LYS A 156 8.81 -20.30 -14.40
C LYS A 156 8.79 -20.34 -12.88
N TRP A 157 7.59 -20.45 -12.31
CA TRP A 157 7.43 -20.56 -10.84
C TRP A 157 8.08 -21.83 -10.27
N SER A 158 8.34 -22.85 -11.10
CA SER A 158 9.04 -24.08 -10.68
C SER A 158 10.54 -23.89 -10.47
N ASP A 159 11.12 -22.78 -10.92
CA ASP A 159 12.52 -22.44 -10.70
C ASP A 159 12.70 -21.79 -9.30
N LYS A 160 13.37 -22.51 -8.39
CA LYS A 160 13.67 -22.04 -7.02
C LYS A 160 14.42 -20.70 -7.04
N ASN A 161 15.36 -20.51 -7.96
CA ASN A 161 16.17 -19.30 -8.01
C ASN A 161 15.34 -18.09 -8.42
N LEU A 162 14.45 -18.24 -9.39
CA LEU A 162 13.56 -17.14 -9.80
C LEU A 162 12.51 -16.81 -8.74
N ARG A 163 12.01 -17.80 -7.99
CA ARG A 163 11.14 -17.55 -6.82
C ARG A 163 11.87 -16.75 -5.74
N LEU A 164 13.07 -17.19 -5.35
CA LEU A 164 13.87 -16.48 -4.35
C LEU A 164 14.23 -15.08 -4.82
N LEU A 165 14.55 -14.89 -6.11
CA LEU A 165 14.80 -13.56 -6.67
C LEU A 165 13.59 -12.63 -6.54
N ALA A 166 12.37 -13.12 -6.83
CA ALA A 166 11.15 -12.32 -6.69
C ALA A 166 10.98 -11.82 -5.25
N LEU A 167 11.15 -12.71 -4.26
CA LEU A 167 11.12 -12.36 -2.84
C LEU A 167 12.22 -11.37 -2.47
N PHE A 168 13.46 -11.62 -2.89
CA PHE A 168 14.62 -10.80 -2.51
C PHE A 168 14.51 -9.40 -3.10
N ARG A 169 14.08 -9.28 -4.35
CA ARG A 169 13.79 -8.00 -4.97
C ARG A 169 12.70 -7.26 -4.21
N TYR A 170 11.59 -7.93 -3.88
CA TYR A 170 10.44 -7.28 -3.26
C TYR A 170 10.81 -6.77 -1.87
N TRP A 171 11.37 -7.66 -1.04
CA TRP A 171 11.76 -7.36 0.32
C TRP A 171 12.73 -6.18 0.40
N ASN A 172 13.77 -6.17 -0.44
CA ASN A 172 14.75 -5.10 -0.44
C ASN A 172 14.19 -3.79 -1.01
N GLN A 173 13.33 -3.82 -2.03
CA GLN A 173 12.73 -2.58 -2.53
C GLN A 173 11.89 -1.90 -1.46
N MET A 174 11.12 -2.66 -0.67
CA MET A 174 10.38 -2.08 0.45
C MET A 174 11.30 -1.63 1.58
N GLU A 175 12.34 -2.42 1.89
CA GLU A 175 13.32 -2.10 2.93
C GLU A 175 13.96 -0.72 2.76
N TYR A 176 14.27 -0.34 1.51
CA TYR A 176 15.00 0.89 1.20
C TYR A 176 14.12 2.04 0.67
N PHE A 177 12.92 1.76 0.16
CA PHE A 177 12.11 2.78 -0.55
C PHE A 177 10.70 2.97 -0.02
N PHE A 178 10.16 2.09 0.82
CA PHE A 178 8.82 2.27 1.38
C PHE A 178 8.83 3.30 2.54
N PRO A 179 8.07 4.42 2.44
CA PRO A 179 8.13 5.53 3.41
C PRO A 179 7.50 5.22 4.77
N TYR A 180 6.78 4.09 4.90
CA TYR A 180 5.99 3.79 6.10
C TYR A 180 6.32 2.45 6.75
N LYS A 181 7.53 1.93 6.57
CA LYS A 181 7.97 0.67 7.22
C LYS A 181 7.79 0.70 8.74
N TYR A 182 8.06 1.84 9.39
CA TYR A 182 7.84 2.05 10.83
C TYR A 182 6.37 2.04 11.28
N LYS A 183 5.41 2.05 10.34
CA LYS A 183 3.98 2.01 10.60
C LYS A 183 3.35 0.65 10.39
N MET A 184 4.06 -0.32 9.83
CA MET A 184 3.51 -1.67 9.61
C MET A 184 3.24 -2.37 10.95
N ASP A 185 2.25 -3.27 10.97
CA ASP A 185 1.93 -4.10 12.13
C ASP A 185 3.03 -5.12 12.43
N GLU A 186 3.69 -5.62 11.38
CA GLU A 186 4.73 -6.62 11.48
C GLU A 186 6.12 -6.03 11.20
N ASN A 187 7.12 -6.53 11.92
CA ASN A 187 8.51 -6.18 11.66
C ASN A 187 8.95 -6.75 10.30
N TRP A 188 9.58 -5.93 9.46
CA TRP A 188 9.95 -6.33 8.09
C TRP A 188 10.92 -7.51 8.01
N ASP A 189 11.86 -7.64 8.96
CA ASP A 189 12.76 -8.80 9.02
C ASP A 189 11.98 -10.08 9.37
N THR A 190 10.98 -9.97 10.26
CA THR A 190 10.10 -11.10 10.60
C THR A 190 9.30 -11.56 9.39
N VAL A 191 8.77 -10.61 8.59
CA VAL A 191 8.05 -10.93 7.33
C VAL A 191 8.96 -11.71 6.37
N LEU A 192 10.24 -11.35 6.23
CA LEU A 192 11.17 -12.12 5.38
C LEU A 192 11.29 -13.57 5.82
N ILE A 193 11.47 -13.79 7.12
CA ILE A 193 11.63 -15.12 7.71
C ILE A 193 10.36 -15.96 7.52
N GLU A 194 9.18 -15.35 7.72
CA GLU A 194 7.88 -16.01 7.53
C GLU A 194 7.62 -16.37 6.07
N MET A 195 7.94 -15.49 5.13
CA MET A 195 7.64 -15.69 3.72
C MET A 195 8.61 -16.66 3.04
N LEU A 196 9.88 -16.71 3.46
CA LEU A 196 10.93 -17.53 2.83
C LEU A 196 10.53 -18.98 2.54
N PRO A 197 9.99 -19.77 3.49
CA PRO A 197 9.57 -21.15 3.23
C PRO A 197 8.62 -21.30 2.03
N ARG A 198 7.71 -20.33 1.84
CA ARG A 198 6.72 -20.32 0.76
C ARG A 198 7.31 -20.00 -0.61
N PHE A 199 8.53 -19.48 -0.66
CA PHE A 199 9.27 -19.23 -1.90
C PHE A 199 10.34 -20.29 -2.16
N ILE A 200 10.88 -20.92 -1.12
CA ILE A 200 11.83 -22.03 -1.21
C ILE A 200 11.13 -23.24 -1.85
N ALA A 201 10.00 -23.66 -1.27
CA ALA A 201 9.28 -24.86 -1.68
C ALA A 201 7.75 -24.69 -1.52
N PRO A 202 7.11 -23.81 -2.31
CA PRO A 202 5.65 -23.76 -2.39
C PRO A 202 5.10 -25.13 -2.84
N GLU A 203 3.99 -25.55 -2.23
CA GLU A 203 3.34 -26.84 -2.54
C GLU A 203 2.76 -26.87 -3.96
N SER A 204 2.39 -25.71 -4.50
CA SER A 204 1.81 -25.56 -5.84
C SER A 204 2.06 -24.17 -6.43
N GLU A 205 1.75 -24.01 -7.72
CA GLU A 205 1.74 -22.69 -8.37
C GLU A 205 0.79 -21.71 -7.66
N LYS A 206 -0.36 -22.21 -7.21
CA LYS A 206 -1.35 -21.42 -6.48
C LYS A 206 -0.73 -20.87 -5.20
N ASP A 207 0.00 -21.66 -4.43
CA ASP A 207 0.59 -21.20 -3.17
C ASP A 207 1.68 -20.16 -3.39
N PHE A 208 2.43 -20.27 -4.50
CA PHE A 208 3.37 -19.23 -4.93
C PHE A 208 2.65 -17.93 -5.32
N VAL A 209 1.59 -18.01 -6.13
CA VAL A 209 0.77 -16.85 -6.52
C VAL A 209 0.20 -16.15 -5.28
N LEU A 210 -0.33 -16.91 -4.32
CA LEU A 210 -0.88 -16.37 -3.07
C LEU A 210 0.20 -15.81 -2.15
N ALA A 211 1.40 -16.41 -2.10
CA ALA A 211 2.54 -15.85 -1.38
C ALA A 211 3.01 -14.52 -1.98
N MET A 212 3.03 -14.41 -3.31
CA MET A 212 3.31 -13.15 -4.02
C MET A 212 2.28 -12.08 -3.73
N ARG A 213 0.99 -12.42 -3.57
CA ARG A 213 -0.02 -11.45 -3.12
C ARG A 213 0.20 -11.04 -1.67
N GLU A 214 0.34 -12.02 -0.79
CA GLU A 214 0.36 -11.82 0.66
C GLU A 214 1.55 -10.98 1.14
N ILE A 215 2.72 -11.08 0.50
CA ILE A 215 3.87 -10.23 0.86
C ILE A 215 3.56 -8.73 0.73
N SER A 216 2.71 -8.34 -0.22
CA SER A 216 2.29 -6.94 -0.37
C SER A 216 1.27 -6.50 0.66
N ILE A 217 0.51 -7.43 1.22
CA ILE A 217 -0.47 -7.15 2.27
C ILE A 217 0.21 -6.83 3.59
N LYS A 218 1.38 -7.43 3.84
CA LYS A 218 2.21 -7.20 5.03
C LYS A 218 2.73 -5.75 5.18
N LEU A 219 2.48 -4.88 4.19
CA LEU A 219 2.84 -3.45 4.24
C LEU A 219 1.81 -2.56 4.94
N ASP A 220 0.58 -3.04 5.19
CA ASP A 220 -0.53 -2.22 5.69
C ASP A 220 -0.72 -0.93 4.88
N ASP A 221 -0.67 -1.07 3.56
CA ASP A 221 -0.76 0.02 2.60
C ASP A 221 -1.88 -0.26 1.60
N THR A 222 -2.87 0.63 1.50
CA THR A 222 -3.98 0.50 0.55
C THR A 222 -3.52 0.60 -0.90
N HIS A 223 -2.36 1.19 -1.18
CA HIS A 223 -1.76 1.16 -2.52
C HIS A 223 -1.00 -0.13 -2.82
N ALA A 224 -0.60 -0.88 -1.78
CA ALA A 224 0.30 -2.00 -1.95
C ALA A 224 -0.39 -3.16 -2.66
N SER A 225 0.25 -3.62 -3.73
CA SER A 225 -0.30 -4.70 -4.53
C SER A 225 0.80 -5.40 -5.30
N THR A 226 0.89 -6.71 -5.15
CA THR A 226 1.62 -7.60 -6.05
C THR A 226 0.62 -8.62 -6.57
N GLN A 227 0.14 -8.39 -7.79
CA GLN A 227 -1.00 -9.13 -8.33
C GLN A 227 -0.69 -9.74 -9.69
N THR A 228 -1.46 -10.76 -10.05
CA THR A 228 -1.39 -11.43 -11.35
C THR A 228 -2.79 -11.91 -11.75
N ASN A 229 -3.07 -12.04 -13.05
CA ASN A 229 -4.36 -12.55 -13.53
C ASN A 229 -4.64 -13.99 -13.05
N LYS A 230 -3.61 -14.75 -12.65
CA LYS A 230 -3.76 -16.08 -12.05
C LYS A 230 -4.51 -16.06 -10.71
N MET A 231 -4.69 -14.89 -10.09
CA MET A 231 -5.57 -14.76 -8.92
C MET A 231 -7.02 -15.17 -9.24
N PHE A 232 -7.49 -14.94 -10.48
CA PHE A 232 -8.81 -15.40 -10.92
C PHE A 232 -8.91 -16.93 -10.99
N ASP A 233 -7.79 -17.64 -11.09
CA ASP A 233 -7.79 -19.11 -10.99
C ASP A 233 -8.10 -19.60 -9.58
N TYR A 234 -8.08 -18.73 -8.57
CA TYR A 234 -8.48 -19.09 -7.21
C TYR A 234 -9.77 -18.40 -6.77
N PHE A 235 -9.87 -17.09 -6.96
CA PHE A 235 -11.01 -16.29 -6.51
C PHE A 235 -12.14 -16.20 -7.54
N GLY A 236 -11.87 -16.57 -8.79
CA GLY A 236 -12.85 -16.59 -9.87
C GLY A 236 -12.94 -15.31 -10.68
N ASP A 237 -13.30 -15.47 -11.96
CA ASP A 237 -13.38 -14.43 -12.99
C ASP A 237 -14.80 -13.91 -13.24
N LYS A 238 -15.77 -14.33 -12.41
CA LYS A 238 -17.18 -13.92 -12.52
C LYS A 238 -17.61 -13.18 -11.25
N PHE A 239 -18.34 -12.11 -11.47
CA PHE A 239 -18.67 -11.06 -10.50
C PHE A 239 -20.18 -10.98 -10.32
N THR A 240 -20.64 -10.43 -9.20
CA THR A 240 -22.08 -10.19 -8.97
C THR A 240 -22.55 -8.91 -9.68
N PRO A 241 -23.85 -8.81 -10.04
CA PRO A 241 -24.42 -7.62 -10.69
C PRO A 241 -24.71 -6.46 -9.72
N PHE A 242 -24.11 -6.47 -8.52
CA PHE A 242 -24.34 -5.49 -7.47
C PHE A 242 -23.05 -5.19 -6.69
N ASP A 243 -23.04 -4.06 -6.00
CA ASP A 243 -22.02 -3.68 -5.04
C ASP A 243 -22.55 -3.81 -3.61
N VAL A 244 -21.66 -4.13 -2.68
CA VAL A 244 -21.97 -4.15 -1.25
C VAL A 244 -21.03 -3.23 -0.49
N VAL A 245 -21.49 -2.81 0.69
CA VAL A 245 -20.62 -2.30 1.76
C VAL A 245 -20.76 -3.23 2.97
N PHE A 246 -19.70 -3.32 3.76
CA PHE A 246 -19.70 -4.14 4.96
C PHE A 246 -20.05 -3.28 6.19
N ILE A 247 -21.22 -3.52 6.76
CA ILE A 247 -21.74 -2.83 7.96
C ILE A 247 -22.00 -3.89 9.02
N ASP A 248 -21.41 -3.74 10.21
CA ASP A 248 -21.54 -4.68 11.32
C ASP A 248 -21.30 -6.15 10.93
N ASN A 249 -20.21 -6.42 10.20
CA ASN A 249 -19.82 -7.74 9.66
C ASN A 249 -20.83 -8.38 8.68
N LYS A 250 -21.79 -7.61 8.16
CA LYS A 250 -22.75 -8.05 7.13
C LYS A 250 -22.49 -7.31 5.83
N ALA A 251 -22.73 -7.98 4.70
CA ALA A 251 -22.64 -7.34 3.39
C ALA A 251 -24.01 -6.79 2.99
N VAL A 252 -24.11 -5.49 2.83
CA VAL A 252 -25.36 -4.80 2.46
C VAL A 252 -25.28 -4.35 1.02
N VAL A 253 -26.25 -4.75 0.20
CA VAL A 253 -26.33 -4.32 -1.20
C VAL A 253 -26.65 -2.83 -1.25
N VAL A 254 -25.76 -2.01 -1.81
CA VAL A 254 -25.91 -0.54 -1.86
C VAL A 254 -26.10 0.00 -3.26
N ASN A 255 -25.68 -0.75 -4.28
CA ASN A 255 -25.78 -0.33 -5.66
C ASN A 255 -25.97 -1.56 -6.56
N LEU A 256 -26.63 -1.35 -7.70
CA LEU A 256 -26.79 -2.36 -8.74
C LEU A 256 -25.91 -1.93 -9.91
N LYS A 257 -24.97 -2.79 -10.31
CA LYS A 257 -24.13 -2.55 -11.50
C LYS A 257 -24.98 -2.60 -12.76
N ASN A 258 -26.04 -3.41 -12.75
CA ASN A 258 -27.01 -3.48 -13.84
C ASN A 258 -28.37 -3.93 -13.29
N ASP A 259 -29.36 -3.05 -13.36
CA ASP A 259 -30.69 -3.29 -12.79
C ASP A 259 -31.39 -4.49 -13.45
N SER A 260 -31.20 -4.67 -14.76
CA SER A 260 -31.82 -5.77 -15.50
C SER A 260 -31.24 -7.11 -15.08
N LEU A 261 -29.93 -7.20 -14.86
CA LEU A 261 -29.29 -8.44 -14.37
C LEU A 261 -29.66 -8.72 -12.91
N ALA A 262 -29.64 -7.72 -12.04
CA ALA A 262 -30.05 -7.89 -10.64
C ALA A 262 -31.52 -8.32 -10.50
N LYS A 263 -32.40 -7.83 -11.38
CA LYS A 263 -33.83 -8.18 -11.42
C LYS A 263 -34.08 -9.65 -11.78
N VAL A 264 -33.21 -10.29 -12.56
CA VAL A 264 -33.34 -11.72 -12.94
C VAL A 264 -33.41 -12.61 -11.70
N ASP A 265 -32.59 -12.33 -10.70
CA ASP A 265 -32.53 -13.10 -9.44
C ASP A 265 -33.27 -12.39 -8.29
N ASP A 266 -33.92 -11.27 -8.58
CA ASP A 266 -34.62 -10.40 -7.63
C ASP A 266 -33.71 -10.02 -6.45
N ILE A 267 -32.58 -9.38 -6.76
CA ILE A 267 -31.67 -8.72 -5.81
C ILE A 267 -31.98 -7.24 -5.76
N ARG A 268 -31.97 -6.66 -4.56
CA ARG A 268 -32.40 -5.28 -4.31
C ARG A 268 -31.40 -4.56 -3.41
N ILE A 269 -31.31 -3.25 -3.60
CA ILE A 269 -30.63 -2.37 -2.64
C ILE A 269 -31.28 -2.55 -1.26
N GLY A 270 -30.46 -2.66 -0.22
CA GLY A 270 -30.86 -2.93 1.16
C GLY A 270 -30.96 -4.41 1.55
N ASP A 271 -30.75 -5.34 0.61
CA ASP A 271 -30.58 -6.76 0.96
C ASP A 271 -29.32 -6.95 1.81
N VAL A 272 -29.45 -7.69 2.91
CA VAL A 272 -28.36 -7.95 3.86
C VAL A 272 -27.88 -9.39 3.72
N ILE A 273 -26.80 -9.61 2.96
CA ILE A 273 -26.22 -10.92 2.72
C ILE A 273 -25.45 -11.38 3.97
N THR A 274 -25.83 -12.54 4.48
CA THR A 274 -25.25 -13.16 5.69
C THR A 274 -24.35 -14.34 5.38
N LYS A 275 -24.63 -15.09 4.29
CA LYS A 275 -23.78 -16.20 3.83
C LYS A 275 -23.60 -16.21 2.33
N VAL A 276 -22.48 -16.76 1.89
CA VAL A 276 -22.14 -17.07 0.50
C VAL A 276 -21.62 -18.51 0.48
N GLU A 277 -22.23 -19.38 -0.34
CA GLU A 277 -21.87 -20.80 -0.45
C GLU A 277 -21.80 -21.51 0.93
N GLY A 278 -22.82 -21.27 1.77
CA GLY A 278 -22.92 -21.84 3.12
C GLY A 278 -21.99 -21.25 4.18
N LYS A 279 -21.02 -20.39 3.82
CA LYS A 279 -20.12 -19.72 4.76
C LYS A 279 -20.62 -18.34 5.14
N THR A 280 -20.49 -17.94 6.41
CA THR A 280 -20.81 -16.57 6.83
C THR A 280 -19.89 -15.57 6.16
N VAL A 281 -20.43 -14.38 5.87
CA VAL A 281 -19.64 -13.26 5.32
C VAL A 281 -18.45 -12.93 6.22
N GLU A 282 -18.62 -12.94 7.54
CA GLU A 282 -17.55 -12.74 8.51
C GLU A 282 -16.43 -13.79 8.38
N ASN A 283 -16.76 -15.08 8.25
CA ASN A 283 -15.76 -16.13 8.06
C ASN A 283 -15.00 -15.94 6.76
N LEU A 284 -15.70 -15.60 5.66
CA LEU A 284 -15.08 -15.34 4.36
C LEU A 284 -14.14 -14.11 4.41
N ILE A 285 -14.53 -13.05 5.13
CA ILE A 285 -13.66 -11.90 5.36
C ILE A 285 -12.40 -12.35 6.11
N ASN A 286 -12.55 -13.04 7.23
CA ASN A 286 -11.44 -13.46 8.09
C ASN A 286 -10.47 -14.42 7.38
N GLU A 287 -10.98 -15.38 6.61
CA GLU A 287 -10.16 -16.30 5.81
C GLU A 287 -9.30 -15.59 4.76
N ASN A 288 -9.74 -14.42 4.28
CA ASN A 288 -9.13 -13.72 3.14
C ASN A 288 -8.42 -12.40 3.49
N LEU A 289 -8.36 -12.01 4.77
CA LEU A 289 -7.67 -10.77 5.20
C LEU A 289 -6.23 -10.68 4.69
N LYS A 290 -5.52 -11.80 4.69
CA LYS A 290 -4.13 -11.91 4.21
C LYS A 290 -3.94 -11.68 2.70
N TYR A 291 -5.03 -11.46 1.96
CA TYR A 291 -5.00 -11.16 0.53
C TYR A 291 -5.63 -9.81 0.16
N ALA A 292 -6.21 -9.09 1.12
CA ALA A 292 -6.87 -7.81 0.91
C ALA A 292 -5.99 -6.66 1.43
N GLU A 293 -5.68 -5.71 0.57
CA GLU A 293 -4.89 -4.54 0.88
C GLU A 293 -5.72 -3.48 1.62
N GLY A 294 -5.08 -2.77 2.53
CA GLY A 294 -5.69 -1.64 3.22
C GLY A 294 -4.85 -1.16 4.39
N SER A 295 -4.80 0.15 4.58
CA SER A 295 -4.03 0.78 5.67
C SER A 295 -4.76 0.78 7.00
N ASN A 296 -6.08 0.60 6.95
CA ASN A 296 -6.97 0.45 8.10
C ASN A 296 -8.13 -0.51 7.77
N ARG A 297 -8.89 -0.89 8.80
CA ARG A 297 -9.97 -1.87 8.69
C ARG A 297 -11.05 -1.46 7.66
N PRO A 298 -11.56 -0.21 7.64
CA PRO A 298 -12.50 0.23 6.59
C PRO A 298 -11.96 0.05 5.17
N ALA A 299 -10.71 0.42 4.90
CA ALA A 299 -10.09 0.23 3.58
C ALA A 299 -9.97 -1.25 3.19
N ILE A 300 -9.60 -2.13 4.13
CA ILE A 300 -9.56 -3.58 3.90
C ILE A 300 -10.95 -4.11 3.53
N LEU A 301 -11.98 -3.69 4.26
CA LEU A 301 -13.37 -4.10 4.00
C LEU A 301 -13.86 -3.60 2.64
N LYS A 302 -13.50 -2.39 2.23
CA LYS A 302 -13.76 -1.88 0.87
C LYS A 302 -13.16 -2.79 -0.19
N ASN A 303 -11.91 -3.23 0.00
CA ASN A 303 -11.15 -3.96 -1.02
C ASN A 303 -11.40 -5.47 -1.04
N ILE A 304 -11.89 -6.09 0.05
CA ILE A 304 -12.03 -7.56 0.15
C ILE A 304 -13.20 -8.16 -0.64
N TYR A 305 -14.08 -7.32 -1.21
CA TYR A 305 -15.29 -7.75 -1.93
C TYR A 305 -15.06 -8.92 -2.90
N TRP A 306 -14.01 -8.85 -3.72
CA TRP A 306 -13.72 -9.86 -4.74
C TRP A 306 -13.42 -11.24 -4.13
N ALA A 307 -12.80 -11.29 -2.94
CA ALA A 307 -12.49 -12.56 -2.27
C ALA A 307 -13.74 -13.22 -1.65
N VAL A 308 -14.78 -12.42 -1.38
CA VAL A 308 -16.04 -12.90 -0.79
C VAL A 308 -17.06 -13.30 -1.87
N PHE A 309 -17.17 -12.52 -2.95
CA PHE A 309 -18.29 -12.63 -3.89
C PHE A 309 -17.96 -13.20 -5.26
N ASN A 310 -16.71 -13.11 -5.72
CA ASN A 310 -16.35 -13.66 -7.02
C ASN A 310 -16.34 -15.19 -6.98
N GLY A 311 -16.40 -15.80 -8.17
CA GLY A 311 -16.27 -17.24 -8.30
C GLY A 311 -16.12 -17.70 -9.74
N LYS A 312 -15.79 -18.98 -9.92
CA LYS A 312 -15.61 -19.58 -11.25
C LYS A 312 -16.91 -20.04 -11.88
N THR A 313 -17.93 -20.30 -11.08
CA THR A 313 -19.24 -20.78 -11.52
C THR A 313 -20.12 -19.61 -11.96
N GLU A 314 -21.02 -19.88 -12.92
CA GLU A 314 -22.00 -18.88 -13.39
C GLU A 314 -23.11 -18.63 -12.38
N THR A 315 -23.26 -19.50 -11.39
CA THR A 315 -24.24 -19.36 -10.32
C THR A 315 -23.63 -19.70 -8.96
N PHE A 316 -24.24 -19.18 -7.90
CA PHE A 316 -23.82 -19.43 -6.53
C PHE A 316 -24.96 -19.15 -5.54
N GLU A 317 -24.91 -19.78 -4.38
CA GLU A 317 -25.89 -19.61 -3.31
C GLU A 317 -25.52 -18.43 -2.40
N ILE A 318 -26.53 -17.63 -2.08
CA ILE A 318 -26.47 -16.64 -1.00
C ILE A 318 -27.61 -16.85 0.00
N GLU A 319 -27.32 -16.61 1.28
CA GLU A 319 -28.32 -16.37 2.33
C GLU A 319 -28.37 -14.85 2.60
N PHE A 320 -29.55 -14.27 2.61
CA PHE A 320 -29.72 -12.84 2.88
C PHE A 320 -31.02 -12.54 3.63
N ASN A 321 -31.03 -11.42 4.36
CA ASN A 321 -32.20 -10.91 5.05
C ASN A 321 -32.86 -9.78 4.26
N ARG A 322 -34.18 -9.88 4.08
CA ARG A 322 -35.04 -8.85 3.49
C ARG A 322 -36.32 -8.75 4.31
N ASN A 323 -36.64 -7.55 4.81
CA ASN A 323 -37.83 -7.31 5.64
C ASN A 323 -37.94 -8.29 6.84
N ASN A 324 -36.83 -8.52 7.53
CA ASN A 324 -36.70 -9.48 8.64
C ASN A 324 -36.95 -10.96 8.28
N ASN A 325 -37.05 -11.31 6.99
CA ASN A 325 -37.11 -12.69 6.54
C ASN A 325 -35.74 -13.12 6.01
N THR A 326 -35.28 -14.28 6.47
CA THR A 326 -34.09 -14.95 5.91
C THR A 326 -34.49 -15.73 4.66
N LEU A 327 -33.79 -15.47 3.56
CA LEU A 327 -34.01 -16.09 2.26
C LEU A 327 -32.70 -16.74 1.80
N VAL A 328 -32.82 -17.86 1.10
CA VAL A 328 -31.70 -18.53 0.42
C VAL A 328 -32.02 -18.57 -1.06
N LYS A 329 -31.08 -18.13 -1.91
CA LYS A 329 -31.25 -18.14 -3.37
C LYS A 329 -29.95 -18.51 -4.06
N THR A 330 -30.06 -19.28 -5.13
CA THR A 330 -29.03 -19.39 -6.15
C THR A 330 -29.16 -18.21 -7.12
N ILE A 331 -28.10 -17.42 -7.27
CA ILE A 331 -28.05 -16.23 -8.13
C ILE A 331 -26.91 -16.31 -9.14
N LYS A 332 -26.94 -15.48 -10.17
CA LYS A 332 -25.96 -15.47 -11.26
C LYS A 332 -24.73 -14.60 -10.95
N ARG A 333 -23.58 -15.07 -11.45
CA ARG A 333 -22.36 -14.31 -11.65
C ARG A 333 -22.10 -14.12 -13.14
N TYR A 334 -21.40 -13.05 -13.48
CA TYR A 334 -21.14 -12.67 -14.86
C TYR A 334 -19.66 -12.35 -15.05
N LYS A 335 -19.10 -12.66 -16.22
CA LYS A 335 -17.82 -12.08 -16.63
C LYS A 335 -17.93 -10.56 -16.62
N TYR A 336 -16.84 -9.87 -16.28
CA TYR A 336 -16.84 -8.41 -16.13
C TYR A 336 -17.47 -7.67 -17.32
N GLN A 337 -17.07 -8.01 -18.54
CA GLN A 337 -17.60 -7.44 -19.78
C GLN A 337 -19.11 -7.67 -20.01
N ASN A 338 -19.68 -8.73 -19.41
CA ASN A 338 -21.09 -9.08 -19.55
C ASN A 338 -21.96 -8.38 -18.50
N LEU A 339 -21.37 -7.78 -17.45
CA LEU A 339 -22.12 -6.98 -16.48
C LEU A 339 -22.78 -5.77 -17.15
N LYS A 340 -22.15 -5.21 -18.19
CA LYS A 340 -22.58 -3.98 -18.87
C LYS A 340 -22.95 -2.92 -17.83
N ILE A 341 -21.97 -2.54 -17.01
CA ILE A 341 -22.16 -1.66 -15.85
C ILE A 341 -22.85 -0.38 -16.32
N GLN A 342 -23.96 -0.06 -15.67
CA GLN A 342 -24.76 1.13 -15.91
C GLN A 342 -24.34 2.19 -14.90
N TYR A 343 -23.76 3.28 -15.40
CA TYR A 343 -23.44 4.45 -14.60
C TYR A 343 -24.61 5.42 -14.62
N LYS A 344 -24.96 5.97 -13.46
CA LYS A 344 -25.99 7.01 -13.36
C LYS A 344 -25.41 8.33 -13.86
N ASP A 345 -26.21 9.06 -14.63
CA ASP A 345 -25.90 10.44 -14.97
C ASP A 345 -26.24 11.31 -13.75
N GLU A 346 -25.21 11.76 -13.04
CA GLU A 346 -25.36 12.58 -11.84
C GLU A 346 -24.89 14.01 -12.14
N GLU A 347 -25.63 14.98 -11.64
CA GLU A 347 -25.29 16.39 -11.81
C GLU A 347 -23.95 16.71 -11.12
N LYS A 348 -23.02 17.30 -11.88
CA LYS A 348 -21.69 17.71 -11.39
C LYS A 348 -21.75 18.72 -10.24
N TRP A 349 -22.74 19.61 -10.28
CA TRP A 349 -23.05 20.53 -9.21
C TRP A 349 -24.54 20.85 -9.21
N LYS A 350 -25.07 21.26 -8.06
CA LYS A 350 -26.48 21.68 -7.92
C LYS A 350 -26.69 22.61 -6.73
N LEU A 351 -27.76 23.39 -6.78
CA LEU A 351 -28.22 24.20 -5.65
C LEU A 351 -29.31 23.43 -4.90
N LEU A 352 -29.01 23.03 -3.67
CA LEU A 352 -29.93 22.33 -2.77
C LEU A 352 -30.85 23.29 -2.02
N GLU A 353 -31.94 22.74 -1.48
CA GLU A 353 -32.88 23.48 -0.63
C GLU A 353 -32.17 24.11 0.57
N GLY A 354 -32.49 25.38 0.87
CA GLY A 354 -31.86 26.13 1.95
C GLY A 354 -30.65 26.96 1.50
N ASN A 355 -30.44 27.14 0.19
CA ASN A 355 -29.36 27.92 -0.41
C ASN A 355 -27.98 27.30 -0.10
N ILE A 356 -27.84 26.02 -0.44
CA ILE A 356 -26.63 25.22 -0.20
C ILE A 356 -26.12 24.73 -1.56
N GLY A 357 -24.89 25.10 -1.93
CA GLY A 357 -24.24 24.52 -3.10
C GLY A 357 -23.78 23.09 -2.82
N TYR A 358 -23.83 22.23 -3.83
CA TYR A 358 -23.26 20.89 -3.81
C TYR A 358 -22.38 20.72 -5.03
N ILE A 359 -21.17 20.20 -4.86
CA ILE A 359 -20.19 19.92 -5.90
C ILE A 359 -19.76 18.46 -5.75
N ASP A 360 -19.89 17.72 -6.85
CA ASP A 360 -19.27 16.41 -7.02
C ASP A 360 -17.83 16.62 -7.49
N VAL A 361 -16.86 16.23 -6.65
CA VAL A 361 -15.43 16.44 -6.95
C VAL A 361 -14.89 15.49 -8.02
N GLU A 362 -15.57 14.39 -8.32
CA GLU A 362 -15.16 13.45 -9.36
C GLU A 362 -15.38 14.03 -10.77
N SER A 363 -16.48 14.75 -10.95
CA SER A 363 -16.97 15.13 -12.28
C SER A 363 -16.81 16.61 -12.63
N ILE A 364 -16.58 17.48 -11.65
CA ILE A 364 -16.23 18.89 -11.86
C ILE A 364 -14.83 19.03 -12.48
N ASN A 365 -14.64 20.03 -13.35
CA ASN A 365 -13.32 20.37 -13.87
C ASN A 365 -13.00 21.87 -13.70
N LYS A 366 -11.76 22.23 -14.01
CA LYS A 366 -11.24 23.58 -13.86
C LYS A 366 -12.03 24.66 -14.61
N ASP A 367 -12.46 24.38 -15.83
CA ASP A 367 -13.13 25.37 -16.70
C ASP A 367 -14.55 25.69 -16.21
N GLU A 368 -15.18 24.75 -15.51
CA GLU A 368 -16.53 24.91 -14.94
C GLU A 368 -16.50 25.69 -13.61
N LEU A 369 -15.43 25.58 -12.83
CA LEU A 369 -15.32 26.17 -11.49
C LEU A 369 -15.65 27.67 -11.42
N PRO A 370 -15.19 28.56 -12.31
CA PRO A 370 -15.53 29.98 -12.22
C PRO A 370 -17.03 30.25 -12.24
N ALA A 371 -17.78 29.54 -13.10
CA ALA A 371 -19.23 29.71 -13.20
C ALA A 371 -19.94 29.12 -11.97
N VAL A 372 -19.50 27.95 -11.50
CA VAL A 372 -20.07 27.29 -10.31
C VAL A 372 -19.83 28.14 -9.06
N MET A 373 -18.61 28.64 -8.87
CA MET A 373 -18.27 29.47 -7.71
C MET A 373 -18.95 30.83 -7.74
N GLU A 374 -19.15 31.43 -8.92
CA GLU A 374 -19.97 32.64 -9.08
C GLU A 374 -21.43 32.38 -8.71
N GLN A 375 -22.00 31.23 -9.13
CA GLN A 375 -23.35 30.82 -8.74
C GLN A 375 -23.46 30.61 -7.22
N PHE A 376 -22.42 30.03 -6.60
CA PHE A 376 -22.45 29.65 -5.18
C PHE A 376 -21.91 30.71 -4.22
N LYS A 377 -21.37 31.84 -4.69
CA LYS A 377 -20.71 32.85 -3.83
C LYS A 377 -21.55 33.37 -2.66
N ASN A 378 -22.87 33.43 -2.83
CA ASN A 378 -23.83 33.91 -1.83
C ASN A 378 -24.62 32.78 -1.14
N THR A 379 -24.20 31.52 -1.31
CA THR A 379 -24.80 30.37 -0.61
C THR A 379 -24.42 30.38 0.87
N LYS A 380 -25.21 29.68 1.70
CA LYS A 380 -24.90 29.50 3.12
C LYS A 380 -23.75 28.51 3.34
N ALA A 381 -23.67 27.50 2.49
CA ALA A 381 -22.65 26.47 2.51
C ALA A 381 -22.41 25.92 1.10
N ILE A 382 -21.22 25.37 0.89
CA ILE A 382 -20.90 24.51 -0.24
C ILE A 382 -20.49 23.14 0.32
N VAL A 383 -21.13 22.08 -0.18
CA VAL A 383 -20.80 20.69 0.12
C VAL A 383 -19.93 20.15 -1.02
N PHE A 384 -18.72 19.71 -0.71
CA PHE A 384 -17.81 19.01 -1.61
C PHE A 384 -17.88 17.52 -1.31
N ASP A 385 -18.36 16.71 -2.26
CA ASP A 385 -18.53 15.27 -2.07
C ASP A 385 -17.25 14.48 -2.42
N ALA A 386 -16.28 14.47 -1.49
CA ALA A 386 -15.01 13.76 -1.63
C ALA A 386 -15.10 12.25 -1.31
N ARG A 387 -16.31 11.69 -1.19
CA ARG A 387 -16.53 10.23 -1.17
C ARG A 387 -16.25 9.60 -2.54
N LYS A 388 -16.24 10.42 -3.60
CA LYS A 388 -15.85 10.04 -4.96
C LYS A 388 -14.43 10.54 -5.28
N TYR A 389 -13.77 9.92 -6.24
CA TYR A 389 -12.36 10.16 -6.50
C TYR A 389 -12.17 11.29 -7.54
N PRO A 390 -11.43 12.37 -7.25
CA PRO A 390 -11.23 13.47 -8.18
C PRO A 390 -10.51 13.03 -9.46
N GLN A 391 -11.01 13.44 -10.63
CA GLN A 391 -10.40 13.12 -11.94
C GLN A 391 -9.53 14.25 -12.49
N GLU A 392 -9.83 15.49 -12.14
CA GLU A 392 -9.06 16.67 -12.54
C GLU A 392 -7.78 16.78 -11.68
N PRO A 393 -6.55 16.71 -12.26
CA PRO A 393 -5.32 16.52 -11.49
C PRO A 393 -4.95 17.57 -10.44
N ASN A 394 -5.46 18.81 -10.55
CA ASN A 394 -5.14 19.91 -9.62
C ASN A 394 -6.40 20.55 -9.01
N ILE A 395 -7.51 19.81 -8.98
CA ILE A 395 -8.81 20.38 -8.60
C ILE A 395 -8.82 21.00 -7.20
N GLU A 396 -8.03 20.47 -6.27
CA GLU A 396 -7.88 20.99 -4.92
C GLU A 396 -7.25 22.39 -4.90
N GLU A 397 -6.24 22.63 -5.74
CA GLU A 397 -5.57 23.93 -5.87
C GLU A 397 -6.48 24.94 -6.57
N ASP A 398 -7.24 24.50 -7.57
CA ASP A 398 -8.19 25.34 -8.30
C ASP A 398 -9.38 25.75 -7.41
N ILE A 399 -9.91 24.84 -6.59
CA ILE A 399 -10.94 25.16 -5.58
C ILE A 399 -10.37 26.10 -4.50
N ALA A 400 -9.14 25.85 -4.02
CA ALA A 400 -8.53 26.65 -2.97
C ALA A 400 -8.42 28.14 -3.32
N GLN A 401 -8.31 28.50 -4.61
CA GLN A 401 -8.31 29.90 -5.05
C GLN A 401 -9.55 30.69 -4.60
N TYR A 402 -10.67 30.02 -4.37
CA TYR A 402 -11.93 30.63 -3.95
C TYR A 402 -12.16 30.56 -2.43
N LEU A 403 -11.49 29.64 -1.73
CA LEU A 403 -11.75 29.38 -0.31
C LEU A 403 -10.77 30.09 0.63
N TYR A 404 -9.55 30.37 0.18
CA TYR A 404 -8.47 30.86 1.03
C TYR A 404 -8.37 32.40 1.03
N PRO A 405 -8.32 33.07 2.20
CA PRO A 405 -8.05 34.50 2.30
C PRO A 405 -6.59 34.88 2.00
N GLU A 406 -5.68 33.97 2.30
CA GLU A 406 -4.23 34.13 2.19
C GLU A 406 -3.55 32.76 2.02
N GLU A 407 -2.26 32.75 1.70
CA GLU A 407 -1.49 31.52 1.56
C GLU A 407 -1.39 30.77 2.90
N LYS A 408 -1.65 29.46 2.90
CA LYS A 408 -1.57 28.62 4.10
C LYS A 408 -1.09 27.20 3.77
N ALA A 409 -0.29 26.64 4.67
CA ALA A 409 0.16 25.25 4.59
C ALA A 409 -0.96 24.26 4.91
N TYR A 410 -1.05 23.18 4.13
CA TYR A 410 -2.06 22.13 4.33
C TYR A 410 -1.48 20.70 4.35
N ALA A 411 -0.29 20.49 3.78
CA ALA A 411 0.39 19.19 3.77
C ALA A 411 1.92 19.33 3.90
N LYS A 412 2.58 18.26 4.29
CA LYS A 412 4.04 18.11 4.33
C LYS A 412 4.42 16.70 3.87
N PHE A 413 5.61 16.55 3.30
CA PHE A 413 6.03 15.28 2.70
C PHE A 413 7.36 14.77 3.24
N ILE A 414 7.59 13.46 3.09
CA ILE A 414 8.93 12.87 3.13
C ILE A 414 9.26 12.17 1.80
N ASP A 415 10.49 12.34 1.35
CA ASP A 415 11.07 11.59 0.22
C ASP A 415 12.17 10.67 0.70
N VAL A 416 12.40 9.58 -0.02
CA VAL A 416 13.62 8.81 0.13
C VAL A 416 14.85 9.67 -0.20
N ASP A 417 15.88 9.58 0.65
CA ASP A 417 17.20 10.10 0.33
C ASP A 417 17.90 9.11 -0.61
N LEU A 418 17.87 9.42 -1.90
CA LEU A 418 18.52 8.60 -2.93
C LEU A 418 20.05 8.53 -2.81
N THR A 419 20.67 9.38 -1.99
CA THR A 419 22.10 9.30 -1.66
C THR A 419 22.38 8.40 -0.45
N TYR A 420 21.33 7.95 0.23
CA TYR A 420 21.40 7.05 1.38
C TYR A 420 20.12 6.19 1.46
N PRO A 421 19.98 5.17 0.57
CA PRO A 421 18.78 4.34 0.49
C PRO A 421 18.32 3.80 1.85
N GLY A 422 17.03 3.88 2.15
CA GLY A 422 16.44 3.55 3.46
C GLY A 422 16.30 4.74 4.41
N LYS A 423 16.96 5.88 4.13
CA LYS A 423 16.71 7.15 4.82
C LYS A 423 15.69 7.99 4.07
N PHE A 424 15.01 8.85 4.80
CA PHE A 424 14.06 9.80 4.25
C PHE A 424 14.37 11.22 4.72
N THR A 425 13.90 12.22 3.99
CA THR A 425 14.05 13.64 4.33
C THR A 425 12.73 14.37 4.18
N TRP A 426 12.49 15.34 5.06
CA TRP A 426 11.33 16.21 4.98
C TRP A 426 11.44 17.19 3.80
N ARG A 427 10.32 17.41 3.10
CA ARG A 427 10.14 18.56 2.21
C ARG A 427 9.70 19.79 2.99
N GLU A 428 9.77 20.95 2.33
CA GLU A 428 9.03 22.14 2.76
C GLU A 428 7.52 21.85 2.79
N ASP A 429 6.79 22.64 3.56
CA ASP A 429 5.33 22.54 3.61
C ASP A 429 4.75 22.91 2.25
N GLN A 430 3.74 22.14 1.81
CA GLN A 430 2.92 22.52 0.69
C GLN A 430 1.86 23.51 1.15
N LYS A 431 1.74 24.56 0.37
CA LYS A 431 0.86 25.69 0.64
C LYS A 431 0.00 25.96 -0.57
N THR A 432 -1.19 26.46 -0.31
CA THR A 432 -2.13 26.94 -1.32
C THR A 432 -2.73 28.28 -0.88
N GLY A 433 -3.52 28.88 -1.77
CA GLY A 433 -4.17 30.16 -1.55
C GLY A 433 -3.28 31.34 -1.93
N LYS A 434 -3.91 32.52 -1.94
CA LYS A 434 -3.29 33.81 -2.20
C LYS A 434 -4.10 34.86 -1.46
N THR A 435 -3.58 36.09 -1.36
CA THR A 435 -4.37 37.20 -0.83
C THR A 435 -5.65 37.37 -1.65
N ASN A 436 -6.79 37.05 -1.04
CA ASN A 436 -8.10 37.08 -1.69
C ASN A 436 -9.14 37.64 -0.70
N PRO A 437 -9.48 38.94 -0.73
CA PRO A 437 -10.50 39.50 0.14
C PRO A 437 -11.91 38.92 -0.15
N ASP A 438 -12.13 38.44 -1.37
CA ASP A 438 -13.40 37.93 -1.89
C ASP A 438 -13.55 36.40 -1.73
N TYR A 439 -12.72 35.78 -0.87
CA TYR A 439 -12.87 34.36 -0.56
C TYR A 439 -14.27 34.03 -0.04
N TYR A 440 -14.73 32.81 -0.31
CA TYR A 440 -16.05 32.33 0.09
C TYR A 440 -16.20 32.34 1.62
N LYS A 441 -17.19 33.10 2.13
CA LYS A 441 -17.39 33.31 3.57
C LYS A 441 -18.33 32.28 4.21
N GLY A 442 -19.07 31.52 3.41
CA GLY A 442 -20.01 30.51 3.91
C GLY A 442 -19.30 29.31 4.52
N LYS A 443 -20.06 28.28 4.89
CA LYS A 443 -19.49 27.01 5.40
C LYS A 443 -18.95 26.18 4.25
N VAL A 444 -17.76 25.60 4.44
CA VAL A 444 -17.17 24.61 3.53
C VAL A 444 -17.38 23.24 4.18
N ILE A 445 -18.20 22.40 3.57
CA ILE A 445 -18.51 21.07 4.11
C ILE A 445 -17.90 20.03 3.19
N ILE A 446 -17.13 19.09 3.74
CA ILE A 446 -16.48 18.04 2.96
C ILE A 446 -17.06 16.69 3.39
N LEU A 447 -17.56 15.92 2.43
CA LEU A 447 -18.01 14.54 2.69
C LEU A 447 -16.88 13.57 2.38
N GLU A 448 -16.60 12.65 3.28
CA GLU A 448 -15.56 11.63 3.09
C GLU A 448 -15.99 10.26 3.63
N ASN A 449 -15.34 9.21 3.15
CA ASN A 449 -15.47 7.85 3.69
C ASN A 449 -14.25 6.99 3.32
N GLU A 450 -14.32 5.67 3.54
CA GLU A 450 -13.23 4.73 3.25
C GLU A 450 -12.82 4.65 1.76
N LYS A 451 -13.64 5.22 0.86
CA LYS A 451 -13.32 5.34 -0.58
C LYS A 451 -12.46 6.55 -0.88
N THR A 452 -12.48 7.58 -0.04
CA THR A 452 -11.55 8.72 -0.08
C THR A 452 -10.14 8.19 0.22
N GLN A 453 -9.27 8.24 -0.78
CA GLN A 453 -7.93 7.65 -0.76
C GLN A 453 -7.00 8.48 -1.64
N SER A 454 -5.69 8.51 -1.36
CA SER A 454 -4.68 9.11 -2.25
C SER A 454 -5.04 10.57 -2.58
N HIS A 455 -5.15 10.94 -3.86
CA HIS A 455 -5.55 12.28 -4.29
C HIS A 455 -6.86 12.76 -3.64
N GLY A 456 -7.80 11.87 -3.35
CA GLY A 456 -8.99 12.21 -2.58
C GLY A 456 -8.68 12.67 -1.15
N GLU A 457 -7.77 12.00 -0.44
CA GLU A 457 -7.31 12.45 0.88
C GLU A 457 -6.53 13.76 0.79
N HIS A 458 -5.67 13.90 -0.21
CA HIS A 458 -4.93 15.13 -0.45
C HIS A 458 -5.86 16.33 -0.69
N LEU A 459 -6.92 16.13 -1.47
CA LEU A 459 -7.99 17.10 -1.69
C LEU A 459 -8.69 17.46 -0.38
N VAL A 460 -9.09 16.48 0.43
CA VAL A 460 -9.72 16.78 1.73
C VAL A 460 -8.78 17.57 2.63
N MET A 461 -7.50 17.21 2.73
CA MET A 461 -6.52 17.96 3.52
C MET A 461 -6.42 19.42 3.06
N CYS A 462 -6.41 19.66 1.74
CA CYS A 462 -6.43 21.00 1.17
C CYS A 462 -7.71 21.76 1.53
N LEU A 463 -8.89 21.17 1.35
CA LEU A 463 -10.16 21.85 1.66
C LEU A 463 -10.35 22.07 3.17
N GLN A 464 -9.88 21.14 4.00
CA GLN A 464 -9.94 21.21 5.47
C GLN A 464 -9.18 22.41 6.02
N ALA A 465 -8.07 22.80 5.38
CA ALA A 465 -7.28 23.93 5.83
C ALA A 465 -7.90 25.30 5.52
N ALA A 466 -8.98 25.36 4.71
CA ALA A 466 -9.73 26.60 4.45
C ALA A 466 -10.54 27.07 5.68
N PRO A 467 -10.89 28.37 5.78
CA PRO A 467 -11.79 28.87 6.82
C PRO A 467 -13.18 28.22 6.75
N ASN A 468 -13.82 28.04 7.91
CA ASN A 468 -15.17 27.48 8.04
C ASN A 468 -15.34 26.07 7.43
N ALA A 469 -14.24 25.32 7.28
CA ALA A 469 -14.27 23.93 6.86
C ALA A 469 -14.79 23.01 7.96
N THR A 470 -15.58 22.02 7.59
CA THR A 470 -16.04 20.92 8.46
C THR A 470 -16.15 19.64 7.67
N ILE A 471 -15.50 18.59 8.15
CA ILE A 471 -15.53 17.27 7.53
C ILE A 471 -16.62 16.41 8.18
N ILE A 472 -17.45 15.77 7.35
CA ILE A 472 -18.59 14.96 7.79
C ILE A 472 -18.55 13.61 7.06
N GLY A 473 -18.62 12.51 7.79
CA GLY A 473 -18.61 11.18 7.19
C GLY A 473 -17.85 10.18 8.05
N SER A 474 -16.98 9.39 7.45
CA SER A 474 -16.20 8.39 8.17
C SER A 474 -14.73 8.38 7.76
N GLN A 475 -13.89 7.81 8.61
CA GLN A 475 -12.44 7.68 8.38
C GLN A 475 -12.11 7.24 6.95
N THR A 476 -11.17 7.95 6.32
CA THR A 476 -10.67 7.67 4.97
C THR A 476 -9.75 6.46 4.90
N ALA A 477 -9.27 6.11 3.71
CA ALA A 477 -8.45 4.93 3.49
C ALA A 477 -7.09 4.95 4.22
N GLY A 478 -6.56 6.13 4.56
CA GLY A 478 -5.26 6.27 5.21
C GLY A 478 -4.10 5.85 4.32
N ALA A 479 -4.18 6.16 3.04
CA ALA A 479 -3.15 5.85 2.05
C ALA A 479 -2.99 7.03 1.11
N ASP A 480 -2.42 8.12 1.64
CA ASP A 480 -2.07 9.29 0.86
C ASP A 480 -0.62 9.21 0.36
N GLY A 481 -0.41 9.68 -0.86
CA GLY A 481 0.88 9.63 -1.55
C GLY A 481 0.78 9.14 -2.99
N GLY A 482 1.86 9.35 -3.74
CA GLY A 482 2.01 8.83 -5.09
C GLY A 482 2.40 7.36 -5.10
N VAL A 483 2.01 6.64 -6.14
CA VAL A 483 2.31 5.22 -6.28
C VAL A 483 3.57 5.00 -7.12
N CYS A 484 4.47 4.14 -6.64
CA CYS A 484 5.55 3.58 -7.45
C CYS A 484 5.07 2.26 -8.07
N LYS A 485 5.16 2.14 -9.39
CA LYS A 485 4.71 0.96 -10.15
C LYS A 485 5.88 0.33 -10.89
N TYR A 486 6.02 -0.98 -10.83
CA TYR A 486 7.05 -1.73 -11.54
C TYR A 486 6.63 -3.21 -11.71
N GLU A 487 7.34 -3.96 -12.54
CA GLU A 487 7.15 -5.42 -12.66
C GLU A 487 8.28 -6.11 -11.89
N ILE A 488 7.98 -6.73 -10.73
CA ILE A 488 8.99 -7.36 -9.86
C ILE A 488 9.67 -8.55 -10.54
N ILE A 489 8.85 -9.33 -11.23
CA ILE A 489 9.20 -10.43 -12.12
C ILE A 489 8.04 -10.60 -13.10
N LYS A 490 8.28 -11.21 -14.27
CA LYS A 490 7.29 -11.32 -15.35
C LYS A 490 5.92 -11.78 -14.85
N GLY A 491 4.89 -11.00 -15.16
CA GLY A 491 3.50 -11.33 -14.84
C GLY A 491 3.06 -10.94 -13.43
N TYR A 492 3.91 -10.26 -12.65
CA TYR A 492 3.61 -9.71 -11.33
C TYR A 492 3.85 -8.19 -11.30
N PRO A 493 2.94 -7.39 -11.87
CA PRO A 493 2.91 -5.96 -11.57
C PRO A 493 2.87 -5.74 -10.05
N THR A 494 3.67 -4.79 -9.60
CA THR A 494 3.83 -4.43 -8.20
C THR A 494 3.67 -2.93 -8.02
N ILE A 495 2.96 -2.54 -6.96
CA ILE A 495 2.65 -1.17 -6.58
C ILE A 495 2.92 -1.01 -5.08
N PHE A 496 3.45 0.15 -4.69
CA PHE A 496 3.54 0.61 -3.29
C PHE A 496 3.56 2.14 -3.23
N THR A 497 3.29 2.72 -2.05
CA THR A 497 3.39 4.18 -1.86
C THR A 497 4.84 4.67 -1.93
N GLY A 498 5.13 5.63 -2.81
CA GLY A 498 6.49 6.08 -3.15
C GLY A 498 7.04 7.27 -2.34
N PHE A 499 6.19 8.02 -1.65
CA PHE A 499 6.59 9.10 -0.75
C PHE A 499 5.53 9.27 0.35
N GLY A 500 5.92 9.83 1.50
CA GLY A 500 5.00 9.99 2.62
C GLY A 500 4.34 11.37 2.66
N ILE A 501 3.10 11.43 3.16
CA ILE A 501 2.30 12.64 3.37
C ILE A 501 1.90 12.75 4.83
N PHE A 502 1.93 13.97 5.34
CA PHE A 502 1.66 14.35 6.71
C PHE A 502 0.92 15.68 6.73
N TYR A 503 0.23 15.96 7.83
CA TYR A 503 -0.18 17.33 8.13
C TYR A 503 1.04 18.24 8.34
N PRO A 504 0.92 19.58 8.23
CA PRO A 504 2.04 20.51 8.45
C PRO A 504 2.69 20.38 9.84
N ASN A 505 1.89 20.01 10.85
CA ASN A 505 2.35 19.70 12.21
C ASN A 505 3.01 18.31 12.35
N ARG A 506 3.27 17.62 11.23
CA ARG A 506 3.86 16.26 11.13
C ARG A 506 3.01 15.15 11.72
N LYS A 507 1.72 15.37 11.94
CA LYS A 507 0.78 14.27 12.21
C LYS A 507 0.62 13.41 10.96
N GLU A 508 0.54 12.12 11.20
CA GLU A 508 0.48 11.05 10.21
C GLU A 508 -0.88 10.99 9.51
N THR A 509 -0.89 10.69 8.21
CA THR A 509 -2.11 10.29 7.50
C THR A 509 -2.11 8.80 7.15
N GLN A 510 -0.95 8.18 6.87
CA GLN A 510 -0.88 6.75 6.59
C GLN A 510 -1.41 5.91 7.76
N ARG A 511 -2.27 4.93 7.46
CA ARG A 511 -3.03 4.06 8.39
C ARG A 511 -4.05 4.76 9.28
N VAL A 512 -3.90 6.06 9.50
CA VAL A 512 -4.83 6.87 10.30
C VAL A 512 -5.97 7.40 9.44
N GLY A 513 -5.69 7.77 8.19
CA GLY A 513 -6.63 8.55 7.39
C GLY A 513 -6.89 9.93 7.95
N ILE A 514 -7.84 10.61 7.34
CA ILE A 514 -8.46 11.82 7.81
C ILE A 514 -9.63 11.39 8.68
N ILE A 515 -9.73 12.03 9.84
CA ILE A 515 -10.76 11.76 10.83
C ILE A 515 -11.79 12.90 10.71
N PRO A 516 -13.08 12.60 10.49
CA PRO A 516 -14.09 13.62 10.30
C PRO A 516 -14.32 14.40 11.60
N ASP A 517 -14.69 15.67 11.48
CA ASP A 517 -15.13 16.48 12.62
C ASP A 517 -16.47 15.98 13.17
N ILE A 518 -17.32 15.45 12.28
CA ILE A 518 -18.62 14.86 12.60
C ILE A 518 -18.69 13.47 11.97
N GLU A 519 -18.54 12.44 12.80
CA GLU A 519 -18.66 11.05 12.34
C GLU A 519 -20.12 10.68 12.06
N VAL A 520 -20.39 10.25 10.82
CA VAL A 520 -21.65 9.65 10.37
C VAL A 520 -21.35 8.54 9.37
N LYS A 521 -21.96 7.37 9.59
CA LYS A 521 -21.85 6.21 8.71
C LYS A 521 -23.23 5.82 8.20
N PRO A 522 -23.36 5.33 6.95
CA PRO A 522 -24.60 4.73 6.49
C PRO A 522 -25.02 3.58 7.41
N THR A 523 -26.31 3.52 7.73
CA THR A 523 -26.93 2.43 8.47
C THR A 523 -27.63 1.47 7.50
N ILE A 524 -27.82 0.21 7.92
CA ILE A 524 -28.61 -0.76 7.15
C ILE A 524 -30.00 -0.20 6.85
N LEU A 525 -30.63 0.44 7.84
CA LEU A 525 -31.96 1.03 7.71
C LEU A 525 -31.95 2.22 6.73
N GLY A 526 -30.93 3.08 6.79
CA GLY A 526 -30.74 4.20 5.86
C GLY A 526 -30.68 3.72 4.42
N VAL A 527 -29.85 2.69 4.14
CA VAL A 527 -29.76 2.06 2.81
C VAL A 527 -31.11 1.48 2.37
N GLN A 528 -31.81 0.76 3.25
CA GLN A 528 -33.14 0.19 2.96
C GLN A 528 -34.22 1.25 2.69
N GLN A 529 -34.08 2.43 3.28
CA GLN A 529 -34.97 3.57 3.07
C GLN A 529 -34.54 4.49 1.91
N GLY A 530 -33.42 4.19 1.24
CA GLY A 530 -32.88 5.02 0.16
C GLY A 530 -32.38 6.39 0.64
N LYS A 531 -31.93 6.49 1.90
CA LYS A 531 -31.42 7.72 2.50
C LYS A 531 -29.90 7.79 2.42
N ASP A 532 -29.39 8.96 2.08
CA ASP A 532 -27.97 9.31 2.24
C ASP A 532 -27.80 10.06 3.57
N GLU A 533 -27.62 9.30 4.67
CA GLU A 533 -27.53 9.86 6.02
C GLU A 533 -26.33 10.81 6.19
N VAL A 534 -25.27 10.64 5.39
CA VAL A 534 -24.09 11.52 5.42
C VAL A 534 -24.41 12.86 4.77
N LEU A 535 -25.06 12.86 3.60
CA LEU A 535 -25.52 14.09 2.95
C LEU A 535 -26.62 14.79 3.75
N ASP A 536 -27.58 14.04 4.30
CA ASP A 536 -28.64 14.58 5.16
C ASP A 536 -28.04 15.29 6.38
N ARG A 537 -27.00 14.70 7.00
CA ARG A 537 -26.27 15.32 8.10
C ARG A 537 -25.60 16.63 7.68
N ALA A 538 -24.99 16.66 6.50
CA ALA A 538 -24.33 17.84 5.96
C ALA A 538 -25.31 18.98 5.67
N ILE A 539 -26.48 18.67 5.09
CA ILE A 539 -27.55 19.64 4.87
C ILE A 539 -28.06 20.20 6.20
N LEU A 540 -28.22 19.35 7.23
CA LEU A 540 -28.60 19.79 8.57
C LEU A 540 -27.55 20.72 9.20
N PHE A 541 -26.27 20.35 9.11
CA PHE A 541 -25.15 21.16 9.61
C PHE A 541 -25.05 22.51 8.88
N ALA A 542 -25.25 22.53 7.56
CA ALA A 542 -25.29 23.74 6.76
C ALA A 542 -26.37 24.71 7.27
N LYS A 543 -27.58 24.21 7.55
CA LYS A 543 -28.72 25.00 8.04
C LYS A 543 -28.52 25.51 9.47
N ASN A 544 -28.03 24.67 10.38
CA ASN A 544 -28.14 24.93 11.82
C ASN A 544 -26.80 25.07 12.57
N GLY A 545 -25.67 24.72 11.91
CA GLY A 545 -24.33 24.74 12.52
C GLY A 545 -24.12 23.71 13.63
N LYS A 546 -25.06 22.76 13.76
CA LYS A 546 -25.03 21.70 14.76
C LYS A 546 -25.05 20.35 14.11
#